data_AF-A0A9E5XSX7-F1
#
_entry.id   AF-A0A9E5XSX7-F1
#
_cell.length_a   1.000
_cell.length_b   1.000
_cell.length_c   1.000
_cell.angle_alpha   90.00
_cell.angle_beta   90.00
_cell.angle_gamma   90.00
#
_symmetry.space_group_name_H-M   'P 1'
#
loop_
_entity.id
_entity.type
_entity.pdbx_description
1 polymer ?
#
loop_
_entity_poly.entity_id
_entity_poly.type
_entity_poly.pdbx_seq_one_letter_code
_entity_poly.pdbx_strand_id
1 'polypeptide(L)'
;MQKRTTRWLRGLGWVAVLALVALSLAACSSAASTTSAPTTEPAAATEAAPAEATEAATEAPTEAATESPTEAPTAAATTPAGHSHGQGQMGGGPPAGRGPGGGRWTVFHQEPIPEEFANLTNPMPGDPESIERGKEIYQTHCAVCHGETGMGEAEAGQVLDPPALPLARTTRQVSDAYLYWRIHDGGLPFGTAMPAYGNALTEQQIWDVINYIRYLSEHAGDEAQMQAEMLAKAVAEGIITQEEADLFQRVHALLEEYKQQHEDELKAQAGGNPDAMMELMFKGLIEQGLITEDEAKAFQEIHDRLHEAGVMP
;
A
#
# COMPACT_ATOMS: atom_id res chain seq x y z
N MET A 1 24.25 20.64 -65.75
CA MET A 1 24.15 19.24 -65.29
C MET A 1 23.23 19.21 -64.07
N GLN A 2 21.92 19.05 -64.31
CA GLN A 2 21.01 18.00 -63.79
C GLN A 2 20.64 18.11 -62.29
N LYS A 3 19.55 18.86 -61.98
CA LYS A 3 18.18 18.41 -61.55
C LYS A 3 18.13 18.00 -60.06
N ARG A 4 17.65 18.80 -59.10
CA ARG A 4 16.24 19.11 -58.68
C ARG A 4 15.29 17.90 -58.60
N THR A 5 14.53 17.90 -57.48
CA THR A 5 13.28 17.19 -57.11
C THR A 5 13.37 15.81 -56.42
N THR A 6 13.02 15.76 -55.13
CA THR A 6 11.81 15.09 -54.60
C THR A 6 11.66 15.33 -53.09
N ARG A 7 10.77 16.27 -52.74
CA ARG A 7 9.97 16.34 -51.51
C ARG A 7 8.64 15.66 -51.87
N TRP A 8 8.00 14.87 -51.00
CA TRP A 8 6.54 14.57 -50.93
C TRP A 8 6.30 13.26 -50.14
N LEU A 9 5.36 13.34 -49.17
CA LEU A 9 4.57 12.24 -48.58
C LEU A 9 5.19 11.32 -47.52
N ARG A 10 5.28 11.80 -46.27
CA ARG A 10 5.04 10.98 -45.06
C ARG A 10 4.42 11.85 -43.97
N GLY A 11 3.11 11.98 -44.00
CA GLY A 11 2.34 12.76 -43.03
C GLY A 11 0.87 12.66 -43.38
N LEU A 12 0.26 11.54 -43.01
CA LEU A 12 -1.18 11.23 -43.03
C LEU A 12 -1.31 9.76 -42.60
N GLY A 13 -1.38 9.50 -41.29
CA GLY A 13 -1.44 8.13 -40.77
C GLY A 13 -2.07 7.98 -39.38
N TRP A 14 -2.69 9.01 -38.81
CA TRP A 14 -3.26 8.96 -37.45
C TRP A 14 -4.75 9.29 -37.34
N VAL A 15 -5.44 9.64 -38.44
CA VAL A 15 -6.86 10.05 -38.41
C VAL A 15 -7.83 8.92 -38.84
N ALA A 16 -7.38 7.66 -38.90
CA ALA A 16 -8.16 6.57 -39.50
C ALA A 16 -8.40 5.33 -38.60
N VAL A 17 -8.54 5.50 -37.28
CA VAL A 17 -8.97 4.40 -36.39
C VAL A 17 -10.19 4.73 -35.52
N LEU A 18 -10.69 5.99 -35.52
CA LEU A 18 -11.90 6.41 -34.79
C LEU A 18 -13.19 6.32 -35.62
N ALA A 19 -13.45 5.19 -36.30
CA ALA A 19 -14.68 5.05 -37.10
C ALA A 19 -15.19 3.61 -37.26
N LEU A 20 -15.11 2.74 -36.24
CA LEU A 20 -15.61 1.36 -36.35
C LEU A 20 -16.20 0.71 -35.07
N VAL A 21 -16.83 1.47 -34.16
CA VAL A 21 -17.71 0.90 -33.09
C VAL A 21 -18.94 1.78 -32.84
N ALA A 22 -19.63 2.20 -33.90
CA ALA A 22 -20.92 2.87 -33.80
C ALA A 22 -21.91 2.27 -34.81
N LEU A 23 -22.25 0.99 -34.64
CA LEU A 23 -23.41 0.38 -35.31
C LEU A 23 -23.83 -0.95 -34.64
N SER A 24 -24.56 -0.87 -33.52
CA SER A 24 -25.47 -1.95 -33.05
C SER A 24 -26.42 -1.46 -31.96
N LEU A 25 -27.20 -0.43 -32.28
CA LEU A 25 -28.47 -0.13 -31.60
C LEU A 25 -29.57 -0.20 -32.65
N ALA A 26 -30.35 -1.30 -32.64
CA ALA A 26 -31.78 -1.37 -32.96
C ALA A 26 -32.14 -2.79 -33.48
N ALA A 27 -32.52 -3.69 -32.57
CA ALA A 27 -33.61 -4.67 -32.76
C ALA A 27 -33.68 -5.64 -31.57
N CYS A 28 -34.47 -5.29 -30.55
CA CYS A 28 -35.52 -6.17 -30.02
C CYS A 28 -36.26 -5.42 -28.91
N SER A 29 -37.42 -4.88 -29.29
CA SER A 29 -38.49 -4.52 -28.38
C SER A 29 -39.47 -5.70 -28.34
N SER A 30 -40.11 -5.89 -27.18
CA SER A 30 -41.27 -6.74 -26.89
C SER A 30 -41.02 -8.20 -26.45
N ALA A 31 -40.99 -8.38 -25.14
CA ALA A 31 -41.86 -9.36 -24.48
C ALA A 31 -42.09 -8.92 -23.02
N ALA A 32 -43.21 -8.24 -22.78
CA ALA A 32 -43.82 -8.14 -21.47
C ALA A 32 -44.37 -9.52 -21.09
N SER A 33 -44.08 -9.98 -19.87
CA SER A 33 -44.88 -11.01 -19.20
C SER A 33 -44.90 -10.72 -17.71
N THR A 34 -46.05 -10.20 -17.32
CA THR A 34 -46.63 -10.16 -15.98
C THR A 34 -46.26 -11.37 -15.13
N THR A 35 -45.76 -11.15 -13.92
CA THR A 35 -46.03 -12.05 -12.79
C THR A 35 -46.15 -11.22 -11.52
N SER A 36 -47.27 -11.48 -10.85
CA SER A 36 -47.86 -10.77 -9.73
C SER A 36 -47.01 -10.86 -8.45
N ALA A 37 -46.98 -9.75 -7.71
CA ALA A 37 -46.69 -9.76 -6.28
C ALA A 37 -47.85 -10.40 -5.50
N PRO A 38 -47.59 -10.96 -4.31
CA PRO A 38 -48.57 -10.96 -3.24
C PRO A 38 -48.19 -9.93 -2.18
N THR A 39 -49.05 -8.93 -2.07
CA THR A 39 -49.20 -8.04 -0.91
C THR A 39 -49.68 -8.86 0.29
N THR A 40 -49.02 -8.71 1.44
CA THR A 40 -49.71 -8.87 2.73
C THR A 40 -49.20 -7.81 3.70
N GLU A 41 -50.15 -7.11 4.29
CA GLU A 41 -50.09 -5.97 5.20
C GLU A 41 -49.46 -6.28 6.58
N PRO A 42 -49.19 -5.24 7.41
CA PRO A 42 -48.34 -5.31 8.59
C PRO A 42 -49.11 -5.68 9.87
N ALA A 43 -48.41 -6.28 10.83
CA ALA A 43 -48.89 -6.45 12.20
C ALA A 43 -48.01 -5.66 13.18
N ALA A 44 -48.60 -4.55 13.62
CA ALA A 44 -48.59 -3.95 14.96
C ALA A 44 -47.41 -4.20 15.92
N ALA A 45 -46.86 -3.06 16.33
CA ALA A 45 -46.21 -2.75 17.59
C ALA A 45 -46.71 -3.54 18.82
N THR A 46 -45.78 -3.88 19.71
CA THR A 46 -46.04 -3.82 21.15
C THR A 46 -44.82 -3.22 21.85
N GLU A 47 -45.13 -2.20 22.62
CA GLU A 47 -44.32 -1.35 23.48
C GLU A 47 -43.94 -2.09 24.78
N ALA A 48 -42.70 -1.95 25.26
CA ALA A 48 -42.34 -1.84 26.68
C ALA A 48 -40.82 -1.64 26.87
N ALA A 49 -40.45 -0.46 27.36
CA ALA A 49 -39.16 -0.15 27.99
C ALA A 49 -39.17 -0.55 29.49
N PRO A 50 -38.26 -0.07 30.35
CA PRO A 50 -36.86 -0.50 30.53
C PRO A 50 -36.59 -1.01 31.97
N ALA A 51 -35.44 -1.64 32.20
CA ALA A 51 -34.88 -1.86 33.55
C ALA A 51 -33.39 -1.53 33.47
N GLU A 52 -33.03 -0.33 33.89
CA GLU A 52 -32.39 -0.02 35.18
C GLU A 52 -30.87 -0.20 35.16
N ALA A 53 -30.20 0.95 35.26
CA ALA A 53 -28.81 1.11 35.60
C ALA A 53 -28.54 0.62 37.02
N THR A 54 -27.35 0.03 37.22
CA THR A 54 -26.64 0.16 38.49
C THR A 54 -25.19 0.51 38.20
N GLU A 55 -24.84 1.75 38.52
CA GLU A 55 -23.50 2.16 38.87
C GLU A 55 -22.98 1.30 40.04
N ALA A 56 -21.70 0.93 39.99
CA ALA A 56 -20.86 0.91 41.19
C ALA A 56 -19.39 1.01 40.76
N ALA A 57 -18.86 2.21 40.95
CA ALA A 57 -17.44 2.49 40.94
C ALA A 57 -16.73 1.88 42.17
N THR A 58 -15.40 1.98 42.12
CA THR A 58 -14.46 2.07 43.25
C THR A 58 -14.00 0.75 43.85
N GLU A 59 -12.75 0.36 43.61
CA GLU A 59 -11.61 0.64 44.50
C GLU A 59 -10.37 -0.17 44.06
N ALA A 60 -9.34 0.55 43.62
CA ALA A 60 -7.96 0.12 43.82
C ALA A 60 -7.54 0.53 45.24
N PRO A 61 -6.64 -0.23 45.88
CA PRO A 61 -5.55 0.45 46.57
C PRO A 61 -4.18 -0.21 46.36
N THR A 62 -3.24 0.65 45.94
CA THR A 62 -1.88 0.87 46.47
C THR A 62 -0.89 -0.28 46.70
N GLU A 63 0.26 -0.08 46.06
CA GLU A 63 1.63 -0.12 46.60
C GLU A 63 2.15 -1.39 47.29
N ALA A 64 3.19 -1.97 46.70
CA ALA A 64 4.47 -2.13 47.41
C ALA A 64 5.61 -2.32 46.40
N ALA A 65 6.54 -1.37 46.41
CA ALA A 65 7.87 -1.52 45.86
C ALA A 65 8.70 -2.45 46.75
N THR A 66 9.48 -3.35 46.16
CA THR A 66 10.77 -3.78 46.72
C THR A 66 11.62 -4.53 45.69
N GLU A 67 12.86 -4.06 45.57
CA GLU A 67 14.12 -4.81 45.37
C GLU A 67 14.49 -5.34 43.97
N SER A 68 15.32 -4.53 43.29
CA SER A 68 16.44 -5.02 42.48
C SER A 68 17.40 -5.88 43.33
N PRO A 69 18.05 -6.87 42.69
CA PRO A 69 19.47 -7.04 42.89
C PRO A 69 20.24 -7.03 41.56
N THR A 70 21.20 -6.13 41.53
CA THR A 70 22.48 -6.20 40.83
C THR A 70 23.07 -7.61 40.83
N GLU A 71 23.47 -8.14 39.67
CA GLU A 71 24.83 -8.68 39.43
C GLU A 71 24.99 -9.19 37.99
N ALA A 72 26.03 -8.67 37.33
CA ALA A 72 26.60 -9.21 36.11
C ALA A 72 27.52 -10.40 36.43
N PRO A 73 27.86 -11.22 35.42
CA PRO A 73 29.25 -11.61 35.30
C PRO A 73 29.83 -11.22 33.94
N THR A 74 30.92 -10.48 34.02
CA THR A 74 31.95 -10.34 33.00
C THR A 74 32.53 -11.69 32.61
N ALA A 75 32.59 -12.00 31.32
CA ALA A 75 33.59 -12.92 30.78
C ALA A 75 34.00 -12.45 29.38
N ALA A 76 35.20 -11.87 29.33
CA ALA A 76 35.95 -11.64 28.10
C ALA A 76 36.34 -12.99 27.49
N ALA A 77 36.14 -13.14 26.18
CA ALA A 77 36.81 -14.16 25.38
C ALA A 77 37.35 -13.51 24.10
N THR A 78 38.67 -13.49 24.05
CA THR A 78 39.53 -13.05 22.95
C THR A 78 39.36 -13.91 21.70
N THR A 79 39.47 -13.26 20.54
CA THR A 79 39.54 -13.78 19.16
C THR A 79 40.54 -14.93 18.97
N PRO A 80 40.42 -15.70 17.86
CA PRO A 80 41.38 -15.43 16.78
C PRO A 80 40.77 -15.39 15.39
N ALA A 81 41.46 -14.62 14.55
CA ALA A 81 41.17 -14.33 13.17
C ALA A 81 41.39 -15.54 12.24
N GLY A 82 40.67 -15.49 11.11
CA GLY A 82 41.17 -15.94 9.82
C GLY A 82 40.40 -17.12 9.26
N HIS A 83 39.55 -16.89 8.26
CA HIS A 83 39.39 -17.79 7.12
C HIS A 83 39.21 -16.97 5.83
N SER A 84 39.93 -17.46 4.82
CA SER A 84 40.30 -16.87 3.54
C SER A 84 39.14 -16.69 2.56
N HIS A 85 39.24 -15.63 1.74
CA HIS A 85 38.48 -15.45 0.51
C HIS A 85 38.77 -16.57 -0.50
N GLY A 86 37.76 -17.40 -0.77
CA GLY A 86 37.76 -18.33 -1.90
C GLY A 86 36.98 -17.73 -3.07
N GLN A 87 37.70 -17.37 -4.13
CA GLN A 87 37.10 -16.93 -5.40
C GLN A 87 36.42 -18.12 -6.08
N GLY A 88 35.11 -18.04 -6.32
CA GLY A 88 34.32 -19.06 -6.99
C GLY A 88 33.38 -18.49 -8.05
N GLN A 89 33.82 -18.60 -9.31
CA GLN A 89 33.06 -18.73 -10.57
C GLN A 89 31.70 -18.00 -10.75
N MET A 90 31.69 -17.01 -11.63
CA MET A 90 30.50 -16.31 -12.16
C MET A 90 29.77 -17.18 -13.21
N GLY A 91 28.55 -17.63 -12.90
CA GLY A 91 27.60 -18.20 -13.86
C GLY A 91 26.54 -17.17 -14.25
N GLY A 92 26.43 -16.85 -15.55
CA GLY A 92 25.58 -15.77 -16.07
C GLY A 92 24.07 -16.09 -16.08
N GLY A 93 23.28 -15.16 -15.55
CA GLY A 93 21.82 -15.07 -15.74
C GLY A 93 21.41 -13.87 -16.62
N PRO A 94 20.15 -13.82 -17.11
CA PRO A 94 19.69 -12.94 -18.19
C PRO A 94 19.60 -11.44 -17.81
N PRO A 95 19.53 -10.51 -18.79
CA PRO A 95 19.84 -9.10 -18.58
C PRO A 95 18.78 -8.32 -17.78
N ALA A 96 19.28 -7.47 -16.88
CA ALA A 96 18.54 -6.61 -15.97
C ALA A 96 17.82 -5.44 -16.67
N GLY A 97 16.62 -5.11 -16.18
CA GLY A 97 15.94 -3.84 -16.44
C GLY A 97 16.50 -2.72 -15.56
N ARG A 98 16.65 -1.52 -16.11
CA ARG A 98 17.07 -0.29 -15.40
C ARG A 98 15.84 0.43 -14.84
N GLY A 99 15.83 0.71 -13.54
CA GLY A 99 14.89 1.66 -12.94
C GLY A 99 15.41 3.11 -13.03
N PRO A 100 14.54 4.11 -12.81
CA PRO A 100 14.97 5.51 -12.75
C PRO A 100 15.81 5.71 -11.47
N GLY A 101 17.00 6.30 -11.61
CA GLY A 101 17.95 6.49 -10.48
C GLY A 101 19.31 5.81 -10.66
N GLY A 102 19.55 5.06 -11.73
CA GLY A 102 20.89 4.58 -12.11
C GLY A 102 21.51 3.50 -11.20
N GLY A 103 20.87 3.17 -10.07
CA GLY A 103 21.21 2.06 -9.20
C GLY A 103 20.76 0.70 -9.77
N ARG A 104 21.61 -0.31 -9.60
CA ARG A 104 21.33 -1.70 -9.99
C ARG A 104 20.41 -2.32 -8.91
N TRP A 105 19.11 -2.54 -9.18
CA TRP A 105 18.20 -3.34 -8.33
C TRP A 105 18.56 -4.85 -8.32
N THR A 106 19.85 -5.19 -8.32
CA THR A 106 20.32 -6.51 -8.74
C THR A 106 21.02 -7.29 -7.64
N VAL A 107 20.90 -6.86 -6.39
CA VAL A 107 21.37 -7.68 -5.29
C VAL A 107 20.17 -8.16 -4.51
N PHE A 108 19.49 -9.17 -5.09
CA PHE A 108 18.75 -10.12 -4.28
C PHE A 108 19.80 -10.88 -3.47
N HIS A 109 20.09 -10.39 -2.26
CA HIS A 109 20.91 -11.11 -1.30
C HIS A 109 20.12 -12.31 -0.76
N GLN A 110 19.89 -13.33 -1.60
CA GLN A 110 19.38 -14.61 -1.12
C GLN A 110 20.52 -15.35 -0.42
N GLU A 111 20.92 -14.84 0.73
CA GLU A 111 21.78 -15.59 1.61
C GLU A 111 21.06 -16.87 2.04
N PRO A 112 21.79 -17.99 2.19
CA PRO A 112 21.21 -19.22 2.68
C PRO A 112 20.52 -18.97 4.03
N ILE A 113 19.25 -19.36 4.12
CA ILE A 113 18.50 -19.22 5.36
C ILE A 113 19.22 -20.05 6.45
N PRO A 114 19.58 -19.46 7.60
CA PRO A 114 20.15 -20.20 8.71
C PRO A 114 19.26 -21.37 9.13
N GLU A 115 19.86 -22.45 9.65
CA GLU A 115 19.15 -23.70 9.94
C GLU A 115 17.96 -23.49 10.90
N GLU A 116 18.10 -22.56 11.84
CA GLU A 116 17.06 -22.18 12.79
C GLU A 116 15.80 -21.59 12.14
N PHE A 117 15.90 -20.99 10.94
CA PHE A 117 14.77 -20.40 10.23
C PHE A 117 14.33 -21.23 9.02
N ALA A 118 15.19 -22.12 8.50
CA ALA A 118 15.01 -22.79 7.22
C ALA A 118 13.71 -23.61 7.09
N ASN A 119 13.18 -24.10 8.22
CA ASN A 119 11.97 -24.94 8.26
C ASN A 119 10.74 -24.22 8.82
N LEU A 120 10.82 -22.89 9.02
CA LEU A 120 9.67 -22.14 9.46
C LEU A 120 8.58 -22.14 8.38
N THR A 121 7.35 -22.32 8.83
CA THR A 121 6.15 -22.18 8.00
C THR A 121 5.23 -21.23 8.72
N ASN A 122 4.59 -20.34 7.97
CA ASN A 122 3.68 -19.37 8.55
C ASN A 122 2.50 -20.11 9.23
N PRO A 123 2.37 -20.06 10.57
CA PRO A 123 1.26 -20.69 11.27
C PRO A 123 -0.01 -19.82 11.20
N MET A 124 0.11 -18.55 10.79
CA MET A 124 -0.99 -17.60 10.72
C MET A 124 -1.62 -17.65 9.31
N PRO A 125 -2.91 -18.01 9.19
CA PRO A 125 -3.60 -17.89 7.92
C PRO A 125 -3.57 -16.42 7.44
N GLY A 126 -3.35 -16.20 6.14
CA GLY A 126 -3.48 -14.90 5.50
C GLY A 126 -4.95 -14.48 5.35
N ASP A 127 -5.71 -14.51 6.43
CA ASP A 127 -7.11 -14.09 6.49
C ASP A 127 -7.23 -12.58 6.76
N PRO A 128 -8.42 -11.98 6.58
CA PRO A 128 -8.61 -10.54 6.76
C PRO A 128 -8.20 -10.03 8.15
N GLU A 129 -8.35 -10.83 9.20
CA GLU A 129 -7.99 -10.43 10.57
C GLU A 129 -6.46 -10.36 10.73
N SER A 130 -5.72 -11.32 10.17
CA SER A 130 -4.25 -11.29 10.14
C SER A 130 -3.71 -10.15 9.30
N ILE A 131 -4.33 -9.88 8.14
CA ILE A 131 -3.96 -8.78 7.25
C ILE A 131 -4.15 -7.43 7.96
N GLU A 132 -5.25 -7.23 8.68
CA GLU A 132 -5.51 -5.98 9.41
C GLU A 132 -4.49 -5.76 10.54
N ARG A 133 -4.22 -6.78 11.37
CA ARG A 133 -3.16 -6.68 12.40
C ARG A 133 -1.79 -6.41 11.77
N GLY A 134 -1.50 -7.06 10.65
CA GLY A 134 -0.27 -6.86 9.89
C GLY A 134 -0.13 -5.44 9.34
N LYS A 135 -1.23 -4.84 8.89
CA LYS A 135 -1.29 -3.46 8.40
C LYS A 135 -0.91 -2.46 9.49
N GLU A 136 -1.50 -2.58 10.69
CA GLU A 136 -1.19 -1.70 11.82
C GLU A 136 0.31 -1.74 12.18
N ILE A 137 0.89 -2.96 12.23
CA ILE A 137 2.32 -3.18 12.49
C ILE A 137 3.17 -2.57 11.37
N TYR A 138 2.78 -2.79 10.12
CA TYR A 138 3.49 -2.26 8.96
C TYR A 138 3.53 -0.73 8.96
N GLN A 139 2.38 -0.08 9.20
CA GLN A 139 2.29 1.38 9.25
C GLN A 139 3.16 1.95 10.37
N THR A 140 3.19 1.29 11.52
CA THR A 140 3.96 1.73 12.69
C THR A 140 5.47 1.57 12.51
N HIS A 141 5.92 0.47 11.89
CA HIS A 141 7.34 0.09 11.89
C HIS A 141 8.03 0.07 10.53
N CYS A 142 7.29 -0.20 9.45
CA CYS A 142 7.86 -0.52 8.15
C CYS A 142 7.68 0.61 7.13
N ALA A 143 6.51 1.26 7.12
CA ALA A 143 6.13 2.27 6.13
C ALA A 143 7.08 3.49 6.11
N VAL A 144 7.68 3.85 7.25
CA VAL A 144 8.64 4.96 7.36
C VAL A 144 9.82 4.82 6.38
N CYS A 145 10.23 3.60 6.06
CA CYS A 145 11.31 3.34 5.09
C CYS A 145 10.78 2.72 3.79
N HIS A 146 9.78 1.83 3.87
CA HIS A 146 9.30 1.08 2.70
C HIS A 146 8.11 1.73 1.98
N GLY A 147 7.58 2.83 2.49
CA GLY A 147 6.38 3.48 1.97
C GLY A 147 5.10 2.76 2.35
N GLU A 148 3.97 3.45 2.31
CA GLU A 148 2.66 2.89 2.66
C GLU A 148 2.23 1.80 1.68
N THR A 149 2.61 1.95 0.41
CA THR A 149 2.32 0.98 -0.66
C THR A 149 3.35 -0.16 -0.71
N GLY A 150 4.43 -0.07 0.08
CA GLY A 150 5.54 -1.01 0.03
C GLY A 150 6.37 -0.91 -1.24
N MET A 151 6.41 0.25 -1.90
CA MET A 151 7.14 0.48 -3.15
C MET A 151 8.49 1.19 -2.93
N GLY A 152 8.90 1.44 -1.68
CA GLY A 152 10.16 2.10 -1.35
C GLY A 152 10.18 3.59 -1.65
N GLU A 153 9.01 4.22 -1.70
CA GLU A 153 8.79 5.63 -2.04
C GLU A 153 9.05 6.59 -0.88
N ALA A 154 9.14 6.09 0.36
CA ALA A 154 9.40 6.94 1.52
C ALA A 154 10.80 7.58 1.44
N GLU A 155 10.88 8.90 1.58
CA GLU A 155 12.14 9.67 1.50
C GLU A 155 13.21 9.11 2.44
N ALA A 156 12.83 8.76 3.67
CA ALA A 156 13.76 8.20 4.65
C ALA A 156 14.36 6.85 4.21
N GLY A 157 13.65 6.07 3.39
CA GLY A 157 14.15 4.85 2.78
C GLY A 157 15.02 5.07 1.55
N GLN A 158 14.74 6.11 0.76
CA GLN A 158 15.47 6.42 -0.48
C GLN A 158 16.90 6.92 -0.22
N VAL A 159 17.14 7.56 0.94
CA VAL A 159 18.45 8.08 1.32
C VAL A 159 19.39 7.06 1.98
N LEU A 160 18.91 5.83 2.23
CA LEU A 160 19.72 4.74 2.79
C LEU A 160 20.64 4.13 1.73
N ASP A 161 21.71 3.47 2.19
CA ASP A 161 22.61 2.70 1.34
C ASP A 161 22.68 1.22 1.84
N PRO A 162 22.12 0.26 1.09
CA PRO A 162 21.29 0.44 -0.09
C PRO A 162 19.91 1.06 0.26
N PRO A 163 19.20 1.66 -0.72
CA PRO A 163 17.86 2.19 -0.49
C PRO A 163 16.86 1.08 -0.14
N ALA A 164 15.80 1.45 0.56
CA ALA A 164 14.73 0.54 0.91
C ALA A 164 14.13 -0.12 -0.34
N LEU A 165 13.95 -1.44 -0.31
CA LEU A 165 13.44 -2.19 -1.45
C LEU A 165 11.92 -2.00 -1.60
N PRO A 166 11.39 -2.02 -2.84
CA PRO A 166 9.97 -2.16 -3.11
C PRO A 166 9.50 -3.56 -2.72
N LEU A 167 9.06 -3.73 -1.47
CA LEU A 167 8.60 -4.98 -0.88
C LEU A 167 7.47 -5.62 -1.70
N ALA A 168 6.49 -4.83 -2.14
CA ALA A 168 5.33 -5.28 -2.89
C ALA A 168 5.71 -5.96 -4.24
N ARG A 169 6.88 -5.61 -4.80
CA ARG A 169 7.39 -6.25 -6.02
C ARG A 169 8.41 -7.35 -5.75
N THR A 170 9.33 -7.11 -4.82
CA THR A 170 10.52 -7.95 -4.64
C THR A 170 10.25 -9.19 -3.80
N THR A 171 9.29 -9.14 -2.89
CA THR A 171 9.06 -10.24 -1.95
C THR A 171 8.29 -11.41 -2.56
N ARG A 172 7.60 -11.23 -3.69
CA ARG A 172 6.87 -12.30 -4.43
C ARG A 172 7.73 -13.55 -4.73
N GLN A 173 9.04 -13.40 -4.82
CA GLN A 173 9.98 -14.45 -5.22
C GLN A 173 10.75 -15.09 -4.06
N VAL A 174 10.52 -14.65 -2.82
CA VAL A 174 11.18 -15.21 -1.63
C VAL A 174 10.17 -15.98 -0.78
N SER A 175 10.64 -16.94 0.01
CA SER A 175 9.79 -17.71 0.92
C SER A 175 9.40 -16.90 2.16
N ASP A 176 8.31 -17.29 2.81
CA ASP A 176 7.87 -16.69 4.08
C ASP A 176 8.90 -16.89 5.19
N ALA A 177 9.57 -18.04 5.24
CA ALA A 177 10.70 -18.29 6.15
C ALA A 177 11.84 -17.29 5.97
N TYR A 178 12.15 -16.94 4.71
CA TYR A 178 13.17 -15.94 4.41
C TYR A 178 12.71 -14.54 4.87
N LEU A 179 11.45 -14.18 4.65
CA LEU A 179 10.90 -12.91 5.13
C LEU A 179 10.90 -12.82 6.67
N TYR A 180 10.53 -13.91 7.34
CA TYR A 180 10.58 -14.01 8.80
C TYR A 180 11.98 -13.75 9.31
N TRP A 181 12.98 -14.45 8.76
CA TRP A 181 14.38 -14.24 9.11
C TRP A 181 14.83 -12.79 8.87
N ARG A 182 14.49 -12.21 7.71
CA ARG A 182 14.83 -10.82 7.37
C ARG A 182 14.24 -9.81 8.35
N ILE A 183 13.02 -10.03 8.83
CA ILE A 183 12.37 -9.14 9.80
C ILE A 183 12.93 -9.36 11.20
N HIS A 184 13.13 -10.63 11.58
CA HIS A 184 13.63 -11.01 12.89
C HIS A 184 15.05 -10.47 13.16
N ASP A 185 16.00 -10.75 12.26
CA ASP A 185 17.40 -10.34 12.40
C ASP A 185 17.71 -8.97 11.78
N GLY A 186 16.78 -8.44 10.99
CA GLY A 186 16.93 -7.17 10.30
C GLY A 186 17.99 -7.20 9.20
N GLY A 187 18.62 -6.04 9.03
CA GLY A 187 19.50 -5.74 7.92
C GLY A 187 20.97 -6.13 8.11
N LEU A 188 21.40 -6.40 9.34
CA LEU A 188 22.80 -6.66 9.67
C LEU A 188 23.42 -7.84 8.90
N PRO A 189 22.74 -9.01 8.76
CA PRO A 189 23.30 -10.12 7.98
C PRO A 189 23.44 -9.81 6.48
N PHE A 190 22.85 -8.70 6.01
CA PHE A 190 22.71 -8.34 4.59
C PHE A 190 23.33 -6.99 4.27
N GLY A 191 24.01 -6.35 5.24
CA GLY A 191 24.63 -5.04 5.07
C GLY A 191 23.64 -3.90 4.80
N THR A 192 22.41 -3.98 5.31
CA THR A 192 21.39 -2.92 5.15
C THR A 192 21.08 -2.24 6.48
N ALA A 193 20.55 -1.01 6.43
CA ALA A 193 20.17 -0.25 7.62
C ALA A 193 18.86 -0.72 8.30
N MET A 194 18.23 -1.80 7.83
CA MET A 194 16.98 -2.31 8.39
C MET A 194 17.18 -2.76 9.86
N PRO A 195 16.38 -2.26 10.82
CA PRO A 195 16.43 -2.71 12.21
C PRO A 195 16.03 -4.19 12.36
N ALA A 196 16.53 -4.84 13.42
CA ALA A 196 16.09 -6.17 13.82
C ALA A 196 14.81 -6.06 14.67
N TYR A 197 13.78 -6.84 14.34
CA TYR A 197 12.49 -6.80 15.04
C TYR A 197 12.23 -8.02 15.94
N GLY A 198 13.11 -9.02 15.96
CA GLY A 198 12.93 -10.24 16.77
C GLY A 198 12.81 -10.00 18.29
N ASN A 199 13.29 -8.85 18.78
CA ASN A 199 13.15 -8.44 20.18
C ASN A 199 12.04 -7.40 20.41
N ALA A 200 11.45 -6.86 19.34
CA ALA A 200 10.46 -5.78 19.40
C ALA A 200 9.05 -6.28 19.05
N LEU A 201 8.95 -7.31 18.20
CA LEU A 201 7.71 -7.93 17.77
C LEU A 201 7.70 -9.39 18.21
N THR A 202 6.51 -9.88 18.60
CA THR A 202 6.28 -11.31 18.83
C THR A 202 6.31 -12.07 17.51
N GLU A 203 6.52 -13.39 17.57
CA GLU A 203 6.47 -14.26 16.38
C GLU A 203 5.16 -14.10 15.60
N GLN A 204 4.02 -14.06 16.30
CA GLN A 204 2.71 -13.84 15.68
C GLN A 204 2.65 -12.51 14.92
N GLN A 205 3.16 -11.43 15.50
CA GLN A 205 3.20 -10.11 14.87
C GLN A 205 4.08 -10.09 13.62
N ILE A 206 5.21 -10.81 13.63
CA ILE A 206 6.06 -10.96 12.44
C ILE A 206 5.31 -11.73 11.34
N TRP A 207 4.56 -12.76 11.68
CA TRP A 207 3.74 -13.48 10.70
C TRP A 207 2.57 -12.66 10.15
N ASP A 208 1.88 -11.89 11.00
CA ASP A 208 0.81 -10.98 10.57
C ASP A 208 1.35 -9.91 9.60
N VAL A 209 2.51 -9.30 9.88
CA VAL A 209 3.10 -8.31 8.94
C VAL A 209 3.56 -8.96 7.63
N ILE A 210 4.04 -10.22 7.66
CA ILE A 210 4.34 -10.97 6.43
C ILE A 210 3.09 -11.19 5.60
N ASN A 211 1.97 -11.56 6.22
CA ASN A 211 0.68 -11.68 5.53
C ASN A 211 0.25 -10.34 4.88
N TYR A 212 0.46 -9.22 5.56
CA TYR A 212 0.22 -7.91 4.96
C TYR A 212 1.19 -7.58 3.81
N ILE A 213 2.48 -7.93 3.91
CA ILE A 213 3.44 -7.77 2.80
C ILE A 213 3.03 -8.63 1.59
N ARG A 214 2.47 -9.83 1.82
CA ARG A 214 1.90 -10.67 0.76
C ARG A 214 0.68 -10.03 0.12
N TYR A 215 -0.23 -9.49 0.94
CA TYR A 215 -1.36 -8.71 0.47
C TYR A 215 -0.92 -7.53 -0.39
N LEU A 216 0.03 -6.70 0.08
CA LEU A 216 0.62 -5.63 -0.73
C LEU A 216 1.24 -6.16 -2.02
N SER A 217 1.86 -7.34 -1.96
CA SER A 217 2.45 -7.95 -3.14
C SER A 217 1.43 -8.40 -4.15
N GLU A 218 0.28 -8.92 -3.74
CA GLU A 218 -0.81 -9.30 -4.64
C GLU A 218 -1.46 -8.07 -5.28
N HIS A 219 -1.53 -6.96 -4.55
CA HIS A 219 -2.12 -5.70 -4.97
C HIS A 219 -1.08 -4.66 -5.45
N ALA A 220 0.18 -5.09 -5.67
CA ALA A 220 1.28 -4.18 -6.02
C ALA A 220 1.07 -3.58 -7.41
N GLY A 221 0.78 -2.27 -7.45
CA GLY A 221 0.42 -1.55 -8.67
C GLY A 221 -1.08 -1.48 -8.94
N ASP A 222 -1.91 -1.88 -7.97
CA ASP A 222 -3.37 -1.77 -8.00
C ASP A 222 -3.85 -0.89 -6.84
N GLU A 223 -3.24 0.31 -6.71
CA GLU A 223 -3.71 1.37 -5.78
C GLU A 223 -5.21 1.61 -5.98
N ALA A 224 -5.67 1.54 -7.23
CA ALA A 224 -7.07 1.61 -7.59
C ALA A 224 -7.91 0.49 -6.95
N GLN A 225 -7.43 -0.75 -6.90
CA GLN A 225 -8.15 -1.86 -6.25
C GLN A 225 -8.18 -1.71 -4.72
N MET A 226 -7.07 -1.35 -4.08
CA MET A 226 -7.05 -1.13 -2.63
C MET A 226 -7.98 0.02 -2.23
N GLN A 227 -7.96 1.11 -2.99
CA GLN A 227 -8.87 2.23 -2.81
C GLN A 227 -10.32 1.83 -3.09
N ALA A 228 -10.58 0.99 -4.11
CA ALA A 228 -11.93 0.50 -4.39
C ALA A 228 -12.47 -0.40 -3.28
N GLU A 229 -11.65 -1.28 -2.70
CA GLU A 229 -12.05 -2.12 -1.57
C GLU A 229 -12.31 -1.29 -0.31
N MET A 230 -11.45 -0.30 -0.03
CA MET A 230 -11.63 0.67 1.05
C MET A 230 -12.94 1.45 0.90
N LEU A 231 -13.23 1.97 -0.29
CA LEU A 231 -14.48 2.68 -0.56
C LEU A 231 -15.69 1.75 -0.52
N ALA A 232 -15.57 0.51 -1.01
CA ALA A 232 -16.64 -0.48 -0.93
C ALA A 232 -17.00 -0.81 0.53
N LYS A 233 -16.00 -0.90 1.41
CA LYS A 233 -16.21 -1.03 2.86
C LYS A 233 -16.93 0.20 3.42
N ALA A 234 -16.47 1.41 3.08
CA ALA A 234 -17.09 2.65 3.54
C ALA A 234 -18.56 2.78 3.10
N VAL A 235 -18.88 2.35 1.87
CA VAL A 235 -20.25 2.28 1.35
C VAL A 235 -21.08 1.23 2.10
N ALA A 236 -20.52 0.04 2.35
CA ALA A 236 -21.20 -1.01 3.08
C ALA A 236 -21.50 -0.63 4.54
N GLU A 237 -20.63 0.16 5.16
CA GLU A 237 -20.78 0.70 6.53
C GLU A 237 -21.64 1.97 6.57
N GLY A 238 -22.05 2.51 5.41
CA GLY A 238 -22.90 3.69 5.30
C GLY A 238 -22.19 5.01 5.67
N ILE A 239 -20.85 5.02 5.66
CA ILE A 239 -20.03 6.22 5.90
C ILE A 239 -20.15 7.18 4.72
N ILE A 240 -20.18 6.62 3.50
CA ILE A 240 -20.31 7.36 2.24
C ILE A 240 -21.35 6.68 1.34
N THR A 241 -21.90 7.40 0.38
CA THR A 241 -22.77 6.87 -0.66
C THR A 241 -21.96 6.30 -1.84
N GLN A 242 -22.59 5.49 -2.69
CA GLN A 242 -21.94 5.01 -3.91
C GLN A 242 -21.55 6.16 -4.86
N GLU A 243 -22.38 7.20 -4.96
CA GLU A 243 -22.08 8.38 -5.79
C GLU A 243 -20.86 9.15 -5.27
N GLU A 244 -20.71 9.25 -3.95
CA GLU A 244 -19.53 9.83 -3.31
C GLU A 244 -18.29 8.96 -3.53
N ALA A 245 -18.41 7.63 -3.47
CA ALA A 245 -17.32 6.72 -3.80
C ALA A 245 -16.86 6.88 -5.27
N ASP A 246 -17.81 6.97 -6.20
CA ASP A 246 -17.52 7.17 -7.63
C ASP A 246 -16.86 8.54 -7.90
N LEU A 247 -17.34 9.60 -7.23
CA LEU A 247 -16.71 10.92 -7.26
C LEU A 247 -15.28 10.85 -6.73
N PHE A 248 -15.08 10.21 -5.58
CA PHE A 248 -13.78 10.09 -4.94
C PHE A 248 -12.78 9.35 -5.83
N GLN A 249 -13.16 8.22 -6.42
CA GLN A 249 -12.31 7.47 -7.35
C GLN A 249 -11.91 8.30 -8.58
N ARG A 250 -12.88 8.99 -9.20
CA ARG A 250 -12.62 9.80 -10.39
C ARG A 250 -11.67 10.95 -10.09
N VAL A 251 -11.90 11.71 -9.02
CA VAL A 251 -11.06 12.86 -8.66
C VAL A 251 -9.65 12.38 -8.27
N HIS A 252 -9.54 11.29 -7.51
CA HIS A 252 -8.23 10.71 -7.18
C HIS A 252 -7.44 10.29 -8.42
N ALA A 253 -8.07 9.63 -9.39
CA ALA A 253 -7.41 9.25 -10.64
C ALA A 253 -6.89 10.46 -11.42
N LEU A 254 -7.68 11.55 -11.48
CA LEU A 254 -7.27 12.81 -12.12
C LEU A 254 -6.09 13.46 -11.38
N LEU A 255 -6.09 13.41 -10.05
CA LEU A 255 -5.01 13.97 -9.23
C LEU A 255 -3.70 13.22 -9.44
N GLU A 256 -3.72 11.89 -9.47
CA GLU A 256 -2.51 11.09 -9.70
C GLU A 256 -1.96 11.29 -11.12
N GLU A 257 -2.84 11.35 -12.14
CA GLU A 257 -2.44 11.68 -13.50
C GLU A 257 -1.83 13.09 -13.58
N TYR A 258 -2.44 14.09 -12.94
CA TYR A 258 -1.93 15.45 -12.89
C TYR A 258 -0.56 15.51 -12.21
N LYS A 259 -0.42 14.84 -11.06
CA LYS A 259 0.84 14.76 -10.32
C LYS A 259 1.95 14.15 -11.17
N GLN A 260 1.66 13.06 -11.89
CA GLN A 260 2.63 12.40 -12.77
C GLN A 260 3.06 13.28 -13.95
N GLN A 261 2.16 14.10 -14.49
CA GLN A 261 2.46 15.02 -15.60
C GLN A 261 3.20 16.28 -15.15
N HIS A 262 3.03 16.70 -13.90
CA HIS A 262 3.50 17.99 -13.38
C HIS A 262 4.46 17.87 -12.18
N GLU A 263 5.08 16.70 -11.96
CA GLU A 263 5.88 16.40 -10.76
C GLU A 263 6.96 17.44 -10.46
N ASP A 264 7.78 17.80 -11.46
CA ASP A 264 8.88 18.76 -11.30
C ASP A 264 8.37 20.17 -10.97
N GLU A 265 7.27 20.59 -11.60
CA GLU A 265 6.66 21.91 -11.38
C GLU A 265 6.01 22.01 -10.00
N LEU A 266 5.28 20.96 -9.61
CA LEU A 266 4.67 20.84 -8.30
C LEU A 266 5.73 20.86 -7.19
N LYS A 267 6.82 20.10 -7.32
CA LYS A 267 7.92 20.12 -6.36
C LYS A 267 8.57 21.50 -6.23
N ALA A 268 8.78 22.18 -7.37
CA ALA A 268 9.39 23.51 -7.37
C ALA A 268 8.49 24.58 -6.71
N GLN A 269 7.18 24.50 -6.91
CA GLN A 269 6.22 25.50 -6.40
C GLN A 269 5.75 25.22 -4.97
N ALA A 270 5.50 23.95 -4.63
CA ALA A 270 5.04 23.55 -3.31
C ALA A 270 6.15 23.63 -2.24
N GLY A 271 7.42 23.65 -2.65
CA GLY A 271 8.56 23.76 -1.73
C GLY A 271 8.64 22.60 -0.72
N GLY A 272 8.10 21.43 -1.08
CA GLY A 272 8.01 20.26 -0.21
C GLY A 272 6.84 20.26 0.78
N ASN A 273 5.94 21.25 0.74
CA ASN A 273 4.72 21.25 1.55
C ASN A 273 3.61 20.41 0.87
N PRO A 274 3.13 19.31 1.49
CA PRO A 274 2.13 18.44 0.89
C PRO A 274 0.76 19.12 0.71
N ASP A 275 0.34 19.99 1.63
CA ASP A 275 -0.93 20.71 1.53
C ASP A 275 -0.90 21.69 0.36
N ALA A 276 0.23 22.40 0.19
CA ALA A 276 0.42 23.32 -0.94
C ALA A 276 0.46 22.56 -2.28
N MET A 277 1.05 21.37 -2.31
CA MET A 277 1.02 20.50 -3.49
C MET A 277 -0.42 20.12 -3.83
N MET A 278 -1.22 19.73 -2.83
CA MET A 278 -2.61 19.36 -3.03
C MET A 278 -3.45 20.54 -3.58
N GLU A 279 -3.29 21.74 -3.00
CA GLU A 279 -3.97 22.95 -3.47
C GLU A 279 -3.63 23.27 -4.94
N LEU A 280 -2.36 23.15 -5.32
CA LEU A 280 -1.91 23.37 -6.70
C LEU A 280 -2.51 22.36 -7.67
N MET A 281 -2.62 21.09 -7.28
CA MET A 281 -3.22 20.06 -8.13
C MET A 281 -4.71 20.29 -8.33
N PHE A 282 -5.48 20.57 -7.26
CA PHE A 282 -6.90 20.90 -7.39
C PHE A 282 -7.13 22.14 -8.27
N LYS A 283 -6.34 23.20 -8.04
CA LYS A 283 -6.39 24.40 -8.87
C LYS A 283 -6.14 24.08 -10.34
N GLY A 284 -5.12 23.28 -10.63
CA GLY A 284 -4.81 22.85 -12.00
C GLY A 284 -5.95 22.06 -12.66
N LEU A 285 -6.57 21.12 -11.93
CA LEU A 285 -7.72 20.36 -12.45
C LEU A 285 -8.96 21.24 -12.70
N ILE A 286 -9.21 22.23 -11.84
CA ILE A 286 -10.31 23.19 -12.00
C ILE A 286 -10.06 24.10 -13.21
N GLU A 287 -8.84 24.61 -13.37
CA GLU A 287 -8.46 25.44 -14.52
C GLU A 287 -8.56 24.69 -15.85
N GLN A 288 -8.31 23.38 -15.86
CA GLN A 288 -8.52 22.50 -17.01
C GLN A 288 -10.00 22.11 -17.23
N GLY A 289 -10.89 22.45 -16.30
CA GLY A 289 -12.31 22.10 -16.35
C GLY A 289 -12.58 20.61 -16.18
N LEU A 290 -11.65 19.86 -15.57
CA LEU A 290 -11.77 18.42 -15.32
C LEU A 290 -12.63 18.14 -14.08
N ILE A 291 -12.65 19.08 -13.13
CA ILE A 291 -13.49 19.08 -11.94
C ILE A 291 -14.00 20.51 -11.67
N THR A 292 -15.06 20.63 -10.87
CA THR A 292 -15.60 21.89 -10.35
C THR A 292 -15.09 22.19 -8.94
N GLU A 293 -15.24 23.45 -8.48
CA GLU A 293 -14.94 23.82 -7.09
C GLU A 293 -15.78 23.01 -6.08
N ASP A 294 -17.06 22.76 -6.40
CA ASP A 294 -17.95 21.95 -5.56
C ASP A 294 -17.50 20.48 -5.48
N GLU A 295 -17.02 19.91 -6.59
CA GLU A 295 -16.47 18.54 -6.60
C GLU A 295 -15.16 18.44 -5.82
N ALA A 296 -14.29 19.45 -5.90
CA ALA A 296 -13.06 19.49 -5.10
C ALA A 296 -13.37 19.58 -3.60
N LYS A 297 -14.36 20.39 -3.23
CA LYS A 297 -14.84 20.50 -1.85
C LYS A 297 -15.48 19.19 -1.37
N ALA A 298 -16.36 18.59 -2.18
CA ALA A 298 -16.99 17.33 -1.85
C ALA A 298 -15.95 16.20 -1.69
N PHE A 299 -14.91 16.17 -2.53
CA PHE A 299 -13.80 15.24 -2.38
C PHE A 299 -13.11 15.38 -1.01
N GLN A 300 -12.81 16.61 -0.57
CA GLN A 300 -12.19 16.88 0.73
C GLN A 300 -13.11 16.47 1.88
N GLU A 301 -14.41 16.79 1.81
CA GLU A 301 -15.38 16.36 2.83
C GLU A 301 -15.50 14.83 2.91
N ILE A 302 -15.47 14.13 1.78
CA ILE A 302 -15.45 12.66 1.74
C ILE A 302 -14.16 12.12 2.39
N HIS A 303 -13.02 12.70 2.03
CA HIS A 303 -11.71 12.33 2.58
C HIS A 303 -11.68 12.44 4.11
N ASP A 304 -12.14 13.56 4.65
CA ASP A 304 -12.18 13.81 6.10
C ASP A 304 -13.07 12.77 6.82
N ARG A 305 -14.26 12.46 6.28
CA ARG A 305 -15.14 11.43 6.86
C ARG A 305 -14.50 10.04 6.85
N LEU A 306 -13.74 9.70 5.80
CA LEU A 306 -13.06 8.42 5.71
C LEU A 306 -11.93 8.28 6.75
N HIS A 307 -11.19 9.36 7.03
CA HIS A 307 -10.21 9.41 8.12
C HIS A 307 -10.87 9.36 9.50
N GLU A 308 -11.91 10.16 9.74
CA GLU A 308 -12.62 10.17 11.03
C GLU A 308 -13.22 8.80 11.35
N ALA A 309 -13.64 8.04 10.32
CA ALA A 309 -14.14 6.68 10.46
C ALA A 309 -13.02 5.62 10.60
N GLY A 310 -11.74 5.99 10.47
CA GLY A 310 -10.60 5.07 10.53
C GLY A 310 -10.52 4.10 9.34
N VAL A 311 -11.24 4.39 8.26
CA VAL A 311 -11.24 3.59 7.03
C VAL A 311 -10.05 3.97 6.14
N MET A 312 -9.66 5.24 6.19
CA MET A 312 -8.45 5.79 5.58
C MET A 312 -7.44 6.14 6.69
N PRO A 313 -6.20 5.62 6.63
CA PRO A 313 -5.16 5.95 7.60
C PRO A 313 -4.67 7.38 7.45
#